data_AF-A0A2E9CX36-F1
#
_entry.id   AF-A0A2E9CX36-F1
#
_cell.length_a   1.000
_cell.length_b   1.000
_cell.length_c   1.000
_cell.angle_alpha   90.00
_cell.angle_beta   90.00
_cell.angle_gamma   90.00
#
_symmetry.space_group_name_H-M   'P 1'
#
loop_
_entity.id
_entity.type
_entity.pdbx_description
1 polymer ?
#
loop_
_entity_poly.entity_id
_entity_poly.type
_entity_poly.pdbx_seq_one_letter_code
_entity_poly.pdbx_strand_id
1 'polypeptide(L)' 'MANKMFNRKISQIIVTFAFFYSAIICHFKALELSENNEILLAIFLWFCALTSFLGAIRFQIAKLVKKIKEMKKK' A
#
# COMPACT_ATOMS: atom_id res chain seq x y z
N MET A 1 -17.03 16.76 19.19
CA MET A 1 -16.73 16.35 17.79
C MET A 1 -15.23 16.04 17.52
N ALA A 2 -14.38 15.81 18.54
CA ALA A 2 -12.95 15.51 18.34
C ALA A 2 -12.66 14.02 18.00
N ASN A 3 -13.51 13.10 18.46
CA ASN A 3 -13.26 11.65 18.37
C ASN A 3 -13.34 11.09 16.92
N LYS A 4 -14.18 11.69 16.04
CA LYS A 4 -14.34 11.26 14.64
C LYS A 4 -13.10 11.51 13.77
N MET A 5 -12.29 12.52 14.12
CA MET A 5 -11.10 12.88 13.34
C MET A 5 -9.87 12.02 13.66
N PHE A 6 -9.74 11.55 14.91
CA PHE A 6 -8.67 10.64 15.31
C PHE A 6 -8.88 9.22 14.76
N ASN A 7 -10.14 8.73 14.80
CA ASN A 7 -10.51 7.44 14.23
C ASN A 7 -10.25 7.37 12.72
N ARG A 8 -10.51 8.46 11.96
CA ARG A 8 -10.20 8.52 10.52
C ARG A 8 -8.72 8.30 10.20
N LYS A 9 -7.80 8.86 11.00
CA LYS A 9 -6.35 8.67 10.78
C LYS A 9 -5.91 7.25 11.10
N ILE A 10 -6.43 6.64 12.17
CA ILE A 10 -6.14 5.25 12.53
C ILE A 10 -6.71 4.28 11.49
N SER A 11 -7.96 4.50 11.06
CA SER A 11 -8.59 3.74 9.99
C SER A 11 -7.80 3.81 8.68
N GLN A 12 -7.28 4.98 8.30
CA GLN A 12 -6.39 5.12 7.14
C GLN A 12 -5.08 4.34 7.29
N ILE A 13 -4.49 4.30 8.48
CA ILE A 13 -3.27 3.52 8.75
C ILE A 13 -3.55 2.01 8.63
N ILE A 14 -4.66 1.53 9.19
CA ILE A 14 -5.06 0.12 9.12
C ILE A 14 -5.29 -0.29 7.67
N VAL A 15 -6.00 0.52 6.88
CA VAL A 15 -6.21 0.27 5.45
C VAL A 15 -4.88 0.25 4.69
N THR A 16 -3.96 1.14 5.01
CA THR A 16 -2.62 1.15 4.40
C THR A 16 -1.85 -0.13 4.70
N PHE A 17 -1.92 -0.62 5.94
CA PHE A 17 -1.33 -1.90 6.33
C PHE A 17 -1.97 -3.08 5.61
N ALA A 18 -3.30 -3.08 5.46
CA ALA A 18 -4.02 -4.10 4.71
C ALA A 18 -3.56 -4.15 3.23
N PHE A 19 -3.43 -2.99 2.58
CA PHE A 19 -2.88 -2.93 1.21
C PHE A 19 -1.44 -3.44 1.11
N PHE A 20 -0.60 -3.15 2.09
CA PHE A 20 0.78 -3.66 2.14
C PHE A 20 0.81 -5.18 2.29
N TYR A 21 -0.04 -5.73 3.17
CA TYR A 21 -0.17 -7.17 3.38
C TYR A 21 -0.70 -7.87 2.12
N SER A 22 -1.71 -7.32 1.47
CA SER A 22 -2.24 -7.82 0.20
C SER A 22 -1.18 -7.80 -0.92
N ALA A 23 -0.34 -6.76 -1.00
CA ALA A 23 0.75 -6.68 -1.97
C ALA A 23 1.79 -7.80 -1.74
N ILE A 24 2.18 -8.03 -0.49
CA ILE A 24 3.10 -9.11 -0.12
C ILE A 24 2.52 -10.48 -0.47
N ILE A 25 1.25 -10.73 -0.12
CA ILE A 25 0.58 -11.99 -0.47
C ILE A 25 0.47 -12.17 -1.99
N CYS A 26 0.11 -11.13 -2.74
CA CYS A 26 0.07 -11.22 -4.21
C CYS A 26 1.45 -11.51 -4.80
N HIS A 27 2.53 -10.99 -4.21
CA HIS A 27 3.88 -11.27 -4.68
C HIS A 27 4.27 -12.75 -4.44
N PHE A 28 3.98 -13.29 -3.25
CA PHE A 28 4.20 -14.71 -2.98
C PHE A 28 3.34 -15.62 -3.85
N LYS A 29 2.05 -15.30 -4.02
CA LYS A 29 1.19 -16.05 -4.94
C LYS A 29 1.64 -15.96 -6.40
N ALA A 30 2.17 -14.82 -6.84
CA ALA A 30 2.70 -14.67 -8.20
C ALA A 30 3.90 -15.59 -8.43
N LEU A 31 4.78 -15.74 -7.43
CA LEU A 31 5.92 -16.66 -7.48
C LEU A 31 5.45 -18.12 -7.56
N GLU A 32 4.50 -18.50 -6.70
CA GLU A 32 3.93 -19.87 -6.68
C GLU A 32 3.23 -20.22 -8.01
N LEU A 33 2.53 -19.27 -8.62
CA LEU A 33 1.88 -19.47 -9.91
C LEU A 33 2.86 -19.47 -11.10
N SER A 34 3.97 -18.74 -10.95
CA SER A 34 5.06 -18.75 -11.92
C SER A 34 5.79 -20.10 -11.93
N GLU A 35 5.91 -20.78 -10.78
CA GLU A 35 6.43 -22.16 -10.71
C GLU A 35 5.48 -23.16 -11.37
N ASN A 36 4.16 -22.93 -11.30
CA ASN A 36 3.14 -23.77 -11.93
C ASN A 36 2.91 -23.47 -13.43
N ASN A 37 3.80 -22.70 -14.07
CA ASN A 37 3.80 -22.38 -15.51
C ASN A 37 2.59 -21.54 -15.99
N GLU A 38 1.83 -20.91 -15.08
CA GLU A 38 0.69 -20.04 -15.40
C GLU A 38 1.11 -18.56 -15.49
N ILE A 39 1.96 -18.25 -16.48
CA ILE A 39 2.64 -16.95 -16.62
C ILE A 39 1.66 -15.77 -16.77
N LEU A 40 0.52 -15.97 -17.45
CA LEU A 40 -0.50 -14.92 -17.63
C LEU A 40 -1.10 -14.47 -16.29
N LEU A 41 -1.44 -15.42 -15.43
CA LEU A 41 -2.00 -15.12 -14.11
C LEU A 41 -0.93 -14.55 -13.17
N ALA A 42 0.32 -15.01 -13.27
CA ALA A 42 1.45 -14.45 -12.52
C ALA A 42 1.68 -12.96 -12.85
N ILE A 43 1.61 -12.58 -14.13
CA ILE A 43 1.71 -11.17 -14.58
C ILE A 43 0.54 -10.34 -14.04
N PHE A 44 -0.69 -10.88 -14.06
CA PHE A 44 -1.87 -10.19 -13.54
C PHE A 44 -1.76 -9.95 -12.03
N LEU A 45 -1.30 -10.95 -11.27
CA LEU A 45 -1.04 -10.83 -9.84
C LEU A 45 0.08 -9.85 -9.53
N TRP A 46 1.12 -9.82 -10.36
CA TRP A 46 2.21 -8.86 -10.22
C TRP A 46 1.72 -7.42 -10.42
N PHE A 47 0.86 -7.18 -11.42
CA PHE A 47 0.21 -5.89 -11.63
C PHE A 47 -0.72 -5.50 -10.45
N CYS A 48 -1.42 -6.48 -9.87
CA CYS A 48 -2.25 -6.29 -8.68
C CYS A 48 -1.40 -5.95 -7.43
N ALA A 49 -0.24 -6.59 -7.27
CA ALA A 49 0.71 -6.30 -6.20
C ALA A 49 1.26 -4.87 -6.31
N LEU A 50 1.66 -4.46 -7.52
CA LEU A 50 2.11 -3.09 -7.79
C LEU A 50 1.02 -2.08 -7.48
N THR A 51 -0.21 -2.31 -7.94
CA THR A 51 -1.34 -1.42 -7.67
C THR A 51 -1.63 -1.29 -6.17
N SER A 52 -1.61 -2.40 -5.43
CA SER A 52 -1.77 -2.37 -3.96
C SER A 52 -0.63 -1.63 -3.26
N PHE A 53 0.60 -1.77 -3.76
CA PHE A 53 1.77 -1.06 -3.23
C PHE A 53 1.69 0.45 -3.45
N LEU A 54 1.29 0.90 -4.66
CA LEU A 54 1.02 2.30 -4.95
C LEU A 54 -0.11 2.86 -4.06
N GLY A 55 -1.16 2.07 -3.84
CA GLY A 55 -2.24 2.41 -2.92
C GLY A 55 -1.76 2.66 -1.49
N ALA A 56 -0.86 1.82 -1.00
CA ALA A 56 -0.28 1.95 0.34
C ALA A 56 0.67 3.16 0.47
N ILE A 57 1.40 3.49 -0.58
CA ILE A 57 2.33 4.63 -0.62
C ILE A 57 1.61 5.99 -0.56
N ARG A 58 0.33 6.08 -0.94
CA ARG A 58 -0.47 7.33 -0.92
C ARG A 58 -0.41 8.05 0.44
N PHE A 59 -0.42 7.30 1.55
CA PHE A 59 -0.36 7.86 2.90
C PHE A 59 1.07 8.25 3.33
N GLN A 60 2.07 7.46 2.93
CA GLN A 60 3.49 7.77 3.13
C GLN A 60 3.87 9.08 2.42
N ILE A 61 3.40 9.30 1.18
CA ILE A 61 3.64 10.54 0.41
C ILE A 61 3.04 11.74 1.14
N ALA A 62 1.80 11.66 1.63
CA ALA A 62 1.17 12.77 2.35
C ALA A 62 1.95 13.13 3.63
N LYS A 63 2.48 12.13 4.34
CA LYS A 63 3.29 12.31 5.56
C LYS A 63 4.66 12.90 5.23
N LEU A 64 5.30 12.42 4.16
CA LEU A 64 6.60 12.89 3.66
C LEU A 64 6.51 14.34 3.16
N VAL A 65 5.50 14.66 2.35
CA VAL A 65 5.26 16.02 1.84
C VAL A 65 5.00 16.99 2.99
N LYS A 66 4.22 16.59 3.99
CA LYS A 66 3.99 17.43 5.17
C LYS A 66 5.27 17.66 5.97
N LYS A 67 6.08 16.61 6.16
CA LYS A 67 7.37 16.68 6.85
C LYS A 67 8.38 17.56 6.10
N ILE A 68 8.45 17.44 4.78
CA ILE A 68 9.28 18.31 3.91
C ILE A 68 8.80 19.77 3.97
N LYS A 69 7.48 20.00 3.95
CA LYS A 69 6.91 21.37 4.04
C LYS A 69 7.18 22.03 5.39
N GLU A 70 7.18 21.27 6.48
CA GLU A 70 7.56 21.77 7.82
C GLU A 70 9.07 22.08 7.91
N MET A 71 9.94 21.25 7.32
CA MET A 71 11.38 21.52 7.28
C MET A 71 11.75 22.73 6.41
N LYS A 72 11.00 23.01 5.34
CA LYS A 72 11.25 24.17 4.46
C LYS A 72 10.76 25.51 5.04
N LYS A 73 9.98 25.47 6.13
CA LYS A 73 9.44 26.66 6.82
C LYS A 73 10.28 27.05 8.05
N LYS A 74 11.26 26.23 8.44
CA LYS A 74 12.24 26.52 9.48
C LYS A 74 13.54 26.98 8.83
#